data_AF-A0A9X9Q5J9-F1
#
_entry.id   AF-A0A9X9Q5J9-F1
#
_cell.length_a   1.000
_cell.length_b   1.000
_cell.length_c   1.000
_cell.angle_alpha   90.00
_cell.angle_beta   90.00
_cell.angle_gamma   90.00
#
_symmetry.space_group_name_H-M   'P 1'
#
loop_
_entity.id
_entity.type
_entity.pdbx_description
1 polymer ?
#
loop_
_entity_poly.entity_id
_entity_poly.type
_entity_poly.pdbx_seq_one_letter_code
_entity_poly.pdbx_strand_id
1 'polypeptide(L)'
;MGGRHGEFKFLPPSGYAPCYEALLPKEKMRLEPVKEYKRDAEGIRDLLGTTQSLSQASFIPCPIDTSQVVLPPHLEKIRDRLAENIHELWGMNKIELGWTFGKIRDDNKRQHPCLVEFSKLPETEKNYNLQMSTETLKTLLALGCHIAHVNPAAEEDLKKVKLPKNYMMSNGYKPAPLDLSDVKLLPPQEVLVDKLAENAHNVWAKDRIKQGWTYGIQQDLKNKRNPRLVPYALLDERTKKSNRDSLR
;
A
#
# COMPACT_ATOMS: atom_id res chain seq x y z
N MET A 1 27.70 6.57 16.50
CA MET A 1 27.34 6.20 15.11
C MET A 1 26.63 4.85 15.12
N GLY A 2 27.32 3.75 15.46
CA GLY A 2 26.75 2.40 15.55
C GLY A 2 26.80 1.63 14.22
N GLY A 3 26.41 0.36 14.24
CA GLY A 3 26.45 -0.53 13.08
C GLY A 3 27.87 -0.86 12.64
N ARG A 4 28.11 -0.95 11.32
CA ARG A 4 29.45 -1.21 10.75
C ARG A 4 30.41 -0.01 10.81
N HIS A 5 29.91 1.16 11.20
CA HIS A 5 30.66 2.43 11.20
C HIS A 5 31.00 2.94 12.60
N GLY A 6 30.72 2.16 13.65
CA GLY A 6 31.13 2.52 15.00
C GLY A 6 30.85 1.42 16.00
N GLU A 7 31.92 0.92 16.61
CA GLU A 7 31.86 0.00 17.73
C GLU A 7 31.47 0.76 19.00
N PHE A 8 30.45 0.26 19.69
CA PHE A 8 29.99 0.87 20.92
C PHE A 8 30.88 0.44 22.09
N LYS A 9 31.62 1.39 22.67
CA LYS A 9 32.26 1.19 23.99
C LYS A 9 31.23 1.05 25.11
N PHE A 10 30.07 1.69 24.94
CA PHE A 10 28.89 1.59 25.80
C PHE A 10 27.66 1.43 24.93
N LEU A 11 26.80 0.47 25.27
CA LEU A 11 25.54 0.28 24.56
C LEU A 11 24.59 1.45 24.83
N PRO A 12 23.72 1.79 23.86
CA PRO A 12 22.64 2.75 24.12
C PRO A 12 21.83 2.32 25.35
N PRO A 13 21.48 3.26 26.26
CA PRO A 13 20.58 2.97 27.37
C PRO A 13 19.23 2.47 26.88
N SER A 14 18.47 1.81 27.77
CA SER A 14 17.11 1.35 27.47
C SER A 14 16.25 2.50 26.92
N GLY A 15 15.55 2.27 25.81
CA GLY A 15 14.75 3.28 25.12
C GLY A 15 15.49 4.12 24.08
N TYR A 16 16.81 3.98 23.95
CA TYR A 16 17.61 4.69 22.94
C TYR A 16 18.04 3.74 21.81
N ALA A 17 18.01 4.26 20.59
CA ALA A 17 18.51 3.56 19.40
C ALA A 17 19.83 4.19 18.91
N PRO A 18 20.75 3.38 18.35
CA PRO A 18 21.90 3.90 17.61
C PRO A 18 21.50 4.89 16.51
N CYS A 19 22.23 6.01 16.38
CA CYS A 19 21.91 7.03 15.37
C CYS A 19 21.95 6.52 13.92
N TYR A 20 22.75 5.49 13.61
CA TYR A 20 22.77 4.91 12.26
C TYR A 20 21.39 4.39 11.83
N GLU A 21 20.52 4.04 12.78
CA GLU A 21 19.18 3.51 12.48
C GLU A 21 18.18 4.57 12.01
N ALA A 22 18.57 5.85 12.06
CA ALA A 22 17.81 6.95 11.49
C ALA A 22 18.14 7.17 9.99
N LEU A 23 19.09 6.42 9.41
CA LEU A 23 19.40 6.51 7.99
C LEU A 23 18.18 6.12 7.15
N LEU A 24 17.75 7.03 6.29
CA LEU A 24 16.67 6.78 5.35
C LEU A 24 17.06 5.72 4.30
N PRO A 25 16.09 5.08 3.64
CA PRO A 25 16.37 4.19 2.52
C PRO A 25 17.23 4.88 1.46
N LYS A 26 18.22 4.15 0.93
CA LYS A 26 19.19 4.59 -0.10
C LYS A 26 20.22 5.64 0.36
N GLU A 27 20.07 6.23 1.54
CA GLU A 27 21.09 7.11 2.12
C GLU A 27 22.29 6.31 2.64
N LYS A 28 23.48 6.89 2.48
CA LYS A 28 24.71 6.41 3.10
C LYS A 28 25.18 7.44 4.10
N MET A 29 25.68 6.97 5.23
CA MET A 29 26.29 7.85 6.23
C MET A 29 27.52 8.52 5.64
N ARG A 30 27.56 9.85 5.72
CA ARG A 30 28.69 10.69 5.28
C ARG A 30 28.82 11.89 6.21
N LEU A 31 30.05 12.39 6.34
CA LEU A 31 30.32 13.65 7.01
C LEU A 31 30.35 14.74 5.94
N GLU A 32 29.53 15.77 6.10
CA GLU A 32 29.45 16.89 5.17
C GLU A 32 29.51 18.22 5.93
N PRO A 33 30.19 19.24 5.39
CA PRO A 33 30.12 20.59 5.93
C PRO A 33 28.70 21.16 5.81
N VAL A 34 28.21 21.82 6.85
CA VAL A 34 26.86 22.40 6.87
C VAL A 34 26.89 23.77 6.21
N LYS A 35 26.02 23.99 5.21
CA LYS A 35 25.87 25.28 4.48
C LYS A 35 27.16 25.77 3.83
N GLU A 36 27.90 24.86 3.21
CA GLU A 36 29.06 25.20 2.39
C GLU A 36 28.63 26.05 1.19
N TYR A 37 29.21 27.23 1.03
CA TYR A 37 28.91 28.14 -0.08
C TYR A 37 29.97 28.11 -1.19
N LYS A 38 31.07 27.37 -0.99
CA LYS A 38 32.15 27.25 -1.97
C LYS A 38 32.86 25.90 -1.90
N ARG A 39 33.34 25.43 -3.04
CA ARG A 39 34.22 24.26 -3.14
C ARG A 39 35.36 24.57 -4.09
N ASP A 40 36.52 24.88 -3.54
CA ASP A 40 37.71 25.13 -4.36
C ASP A 40 38.36 23.78 -4.69
N ALA A 41 38.49 23.45 -5.99
CA ALA A 41 39.14 22.21 -6.45
C ALA A 41 40.04 22.51 -7.66
N GLU A 42 41.27 21.98 -7.65
CA GLU A 42 42.25 22.15 -8.74
C GLU A 42 42.50 23.61 -9.17
N GLY A 43 42.39 24.56 -8.22
CA GLY A 43 42.58 25.99 -8.48
C GLY A 43 41.36 26.70 -9.09
N ILE A 44 40.26 25.98 -9.33
CA ILE A 44 38.99 26.54 -9.79
C ILE A 44 38.10 26.81 -8.57
N ARG A 45 37.58 28.04 -8.48
CA ARG A 45 36.60 28.43 -7.45
C ARG A 45 35.20 28.05 -7.92
N ASP A 46 34.58 27.08 -7.25
CA ASP A 46 33.17 26.75 -7.43
C ASP A 46 32.34 27.38 -6.30
N LEU A 47 31.32 28.16 -6.66
CA LEU A 47 30.39 28.76 -5.70
C LEU A 47 29.10 27.94 -5.69
N LEU A 48 28.80 27.35 -4.55
CA LEU A 48 27.64 26.49 -4.39
C LEU A 48 26.39 27.34 -4.12
N GLY A 49 25.28 26.97 -4.75
CA GLY A 49 23.96 27.54 -4.45
C GLY A 49 23.46 27.15 -3.06
N THR A 50 22.29 27.66 -2.67
CA THR A 50 21.67 27.33 -1.39
C THR A 50 21.42 25.83 -1.28
N THR A 51 22.03 25.18 -0.28
CA THR A 51 21.79 23.76 0.01
C THR A 51 20.32 23.54 0.37
N GLN A 52 19.62 22.72 -0.41
CA GLN A 52 18.28 22.28 -0.06
C GLN A 52 18.39 21.28 1.10
N SER A 53 18.13 21.74 2.33
CA SER A 53 17.96 20.83 3.46
C SER A 53 16.62 20.12 3.30
N LEU A 54 16.63 18.79 3.38
CA LEU A 54 15.38 18.06 3.65
C LEU A 54 14.82 18.60 4.96
N SER A 55 13.54 18.95 4.96
CA SER A 55 12.85 19.42 6.18
C SER A 55 13.03 18.36 7.27
N GLN A 56 13.50 18.80 8.43
CA GLN A 56 13.79 17.96 9.60
C GLN A 56 12.52 17.35 10.23
N ALA A 57 11.35 17.55 9.61
CA ALA A 57 10.09 16.98 10.06
C ALA A 57 10.14 15.45 9.94
N SER A 58 9.97 14.78 11.08
CA SER A 58 9.57 13.38 11.15
C SER A 58 8.50 13.09 10.10
N PHE A 59 8.56 11.91 9.48
CA PHE A 59 7.54 11.50 8.52
C PHE A 59 6.14 11.57 9.16
N ILE A 60 5.30 12.50 8.67
CA ILE A 60 3.90 12.62 9.04
C ILE A 60 3.09 12.17 7.82
N PRO A 61 2.43 11.01 7.86
CA PRO A 61 1.58 10.58 6.76
C PRO A 61 0.36 11.49 6.65
N CYS A 62 0.06 11.91 5.42
CA CYS A 62 -1.09 12.74 5.10
C CYS A 62 -2.02 11.96 4.17
N PRO A 63 -2.89 11.07 4.71
CA PRO A 63 -3.97 10.48 3.93
C PRO A 63 -4.87 11.58 3.35
N ILE A 64 -5.42 11.31 2.18
CA ILE A 64 -6.44 12.14 1.56
C ILE A 64 -7.68 12.12 2.44
N ASP A 65 -8.17 13.29 2.82
CA ASP A 65 -9.37 13.42 3.63
C ASP A 65 -10.62 13.16 2.77
N THR A 66 -11.34 12.10 3.10
CA THR A 66 -12.60 11.68 2.45
C THR A 66 -13.83 12.00 3.30
N SER A 67 -13.67 12.66 4.45
CA SER A 67 -14.75 12.88 5.43
C SER A 67 -15.93 13.68 4.87
N GLN A 68 -15.66 14.66 4.01
CA GLN A 68 -16.67 15.50 3.36
C GLN A 68 -17.16 14.95 2.02
N VAL A 69 -16.61 13.83 1.55
CA VAL A 69 -16.98 13.24 0.27
C VAL A 69 -18.17 12.30 0.48
N VAL A 70 -19.28 12.65 -0.16
CA VAL A 70 -20.48 11.82 -0.23
C VAL A 70 -20.44 11.02 -1.52
N LEU A 71 -20.65 9.70 -1.42
CA LEU A 71 -20.68 8.83 -2.59
C LEU A 71 -22.04 9.00 -3.31
N PRO A 72 -22.07 9.40 -4.59
CA PRO A 72 -23.32 9.49 -5.34
C PRO A 72 -24.01 8.11 -5.47
N PRO A 73 -25.36 8.04 -5.52
CA PRO A 73 -26.09 6.77 -5.57
C PRO A 73 -25.70 5.85 -6.73
N HIS A 74 -25.38 6.41 -7.90
CA HIS A 74 -24.96 5.61 -9.05
C HIS A 74 -23.60 4.91 -8.82
N LEU A 75 -22.75 5.43 -7.93
CA LEU A 75 -21.48 4.80 -7.55
C LEU A 75 -21.66 3.75 -6.43
N GLU A 76 -22.79 3.70 -5.73
CA GLU A 76 -23.04 2.65 -4.73
C GLU A 76 -23.17 1.28 -5.37
N LYS A 77 -23.84 1.18 -6.52
CA LYS A 77 -23.88 -0.07 -7.30
C LYS A 77 -22.47 -0.48 -7.75
N ILE A 78 -21.64 0.48 -8.17
CA ILE A 78 -20.26 0.24 -8.58
C ILE A 78 -19.39 -0.19 -7.38
N ARG A 79 -19.59 0.41 -6.20
CA ARG A 79 -18.92 0.01 -4.95
C ARG A 79 -19.13 -1.48 -4.67
N ASP A 80 -20.38 -1.94 -4.75
CA ASP A 80 -20.70 -3.34 -4.42
C ASP A 80 -20.05 -4.31 -5.41
N ARG A 81 -20.11 -3.98 -6.71
CA ARG A 81 -19.43 -4.74 -7.77
C ARG A 81 -17.91 -4.73 -7.63
N LEU A 82 -17.33 -3.60 -7.24
CA LEU A 82 -15.91 -3.47 -6.98
C LEU A 82 -15.48 -4.35 -5.80
N ALA A 83 -16.24 -4.32 -4.71
CA ALA A 83 -15.98 -5.15 -3.53
C ALA A 83 -16.06 -6.65 -3.86
N GLU A 84 -17.07 -7.06 -4.64
CA GLU A 84 -17.22 -8.42 -5.13
C GLU A 84 -16.00 -8.83 -5.97
N ASN A 85 -15.61 -8.04 -6.98
CA ASN A 85 -14.48 -8.37 -7.84
C ASN A 85 -13.13 -8.42 -7.08
N ILE A 86 -12.91 -7.50 -6.13
CA ILE A 86 -11.72 -7.52 -5.25
C ILE A 86 -11.69 -8.82 -4.44
N HIS A 87 -12.84 -9.26 -3.91
CA HIS A 87 -12.95 -10.52 -3.18
C HIS A 87 -12.67 -11.74 -4.07
N GLU A 88 -13.18 -11.75 -5.30
CA GLU A 88 -12.91 -12.81 -6.28
C GLU A 88 -11.41 -12.88 -6.64
N LEU A 89 -10.74 -11.74 -6.86
CA LEU A 89 -9.29 -11.67 -7.09
C LEU A 89 -8.49 -12.14 -5.86
N TRP A 90 -8.88 -11.72 -4.66
CA TRP A 90 -8.27 -12.17 -3.41
C TRP A 90 -8.39 -13.69 -3.26
N GLY A 91 -9.58 -14.25 -3.53
CA GLY A 91 -9.84 -15.67 -3.46
C GLY A 91 -8.99 -16.47 -4.45
N MET A 92 -8.90 -15.98 -5.70
CA MET A 92 -8.07 -16.57 -6.75
C MET A 92 -6.60 -16.65 -6.33
N ASN A 93 -6.00 -15.52 -5.91
CA ASN A 93 -4.61 -15.47 -5.46
C ASN A 93 -4.36 -16.35 -4.23
N LYS A 94 -5.30 -16.40 -3.28
CA LYS A 94 -5.18 -17.29 -2.12
C LYS A 94 -5.12 -18.76 -2.53
N ILE A 95 -5.95 -19.19 -3.48
CA ILE A 95 -5.94 -20.56 -3.99
C ILE A 95 -4.64 -20.87 -4.74
N GLU A 96 -4.12 -19.92 -5.53
CA GLU A 96 -2.80 -20.05 -6.18
C GLU A 96 -1.67 -20.27 -5.17
N LEU A 97 -1.76 -19.62 -4.01
CA LEU A 97 -0.84 -19.80 -2.88
C LEU A 97 -1.10 -21.10 -2.08
N GLY A 98 -2.03 -21.95 -2.53
CA GLY A 98 -2.37 -23.23 -1.93
C GLY A 98 -3.28 -23.13 -0.71
N TRP A 99 -4.00 -22.03 -0.53
CA TRP A 99 -5.02 -21.94 0.51
C TRP A 99 -6.30 -22.67 0.10
N THR A 100 -6.93 -23.33 1.07
CA THR A 100 -8.17 -24.08 0.90
C THR A 100 -9.25 -23.57 1.86
N PHE A 101 -10.51 -23.85 1.55
CA PHE A 101 -11.61 -23.50 2.46
C PHE A 101 -11.53 -24.32 3.76
N GLY A 102 -11.73 -23.65 4.90
CA GLY A 102 -11.94 -24.28 6.20
C GLY A 102 -12.70 -23.36 7.13
N LYS A 103 -13.60 -23.91 7.97
CA LYS A 103 -14.47 -23.10 8.86
C LYS A 103 -13.71 -22.24 9.88
N ILE A 104 -12.49 -22.64 10.21
CA ILE A 104 -11.60 -21.94 11.13
C ILE A 104 -10.30 -21.66 10.37
N ARG A 105 -9.74 -20.46 10.57
CA ARG A 105 -8.46 -20.09 9.98
C ARG A 105 -7.33 -20.92 10.60
N ASP A 106 -6.55 -21.58 9.75
CA ASP A 106 -5.38 -22.37 10.15
C ASP A 106 -4.25 -22.12 9.14
N ASP A 107 -3.25 -21.33 9.54
CA ASP A 107 -2.15 -20.94 8.66
C ASP A 107 -1.20 -22.13 8.35
N ASN A 108 -1.11 -23.12 9.24
CA ASN A 108 -0.28 -24.31 9.03
C ASN A 108 -0.89 -25.23 7.96
N LYS A 109 -2.21 -25.40 8.00
CA LYS A 109 -2.97 -26.17 6.99
C LYS A 109 -3.37 -25.33 5.77
N ARG A 110 -3.02 -24.03 5.77
CA ARG A 110 -3.45 -23.04 4.78
C ARG A 110 -4.97 -23.06 4.56
N GLN A 111 -5.74 -22.99 5.65
CA GLN A 111 -7.19 -22.93 5.61
C GLN A 111 -7.70 -21.53 5.91
N HIS A 112 -8.64 -21.04 5.11
CA HIS A 112 -9.25 -19.72 5.32
C HIS A 112 -10.80 -19.77 5.25
N PRO A 113 -11.52 -19.23 6.24
CA PRO A 113 -12.99 -19.27 6.27
C PRO A 113 -13.65 -18.39 5.22
N CYS A 114 -12.96 -17.35 4.75
CA CYS A 114 -13.50 -16.42 3.77
C CYS A 114 -13.39 -16.89 2.32
N LEU A 115 -12.89 -18.10 2.05
CA LEU A 115 -12.94 -18.71 0.71
C LEU A 115 -14.36 -19.22 0.41
N VAL A 116 -15.29 -18.27 0.34
CA VAL A 116 -16.73 -18.42 0.07
C VAL A 116 -17.16 -17.33 -0.92
N GLU A 117 -18.35 -17.45 -1.50
CA GLU A 117 -18.95 -16.37 -2.29
C GLU A 117 -19.09 -15.08 -1.47
N PHE A 118 -18.98 -13.92 -2.12
CA PHE A 118 -19.09 -12.61 -1.46
C PHE A 118 -20.37 -12.45 -0.63
N SER A 119 -21.50 -12.99 -1.11
CA SER A 119 -22.80 -12.98 -0.41
C SER A 119 -22.83 -13.83 0.86
N LYS A 120 -21.92 -14.81 0.98
CA LYS A 120 -21.81 -15.76 2.09
C LYS A 120 -20.68 -15.39 3.06
N LEU A 121 -20.00 -14.26 2.85
CA LEU A 121 -19.00 -13.76 3.77
C LEU A 121 -19.62 -13.45 5.14
N PRO A 122 -18.86 -13.61 6.23
CA PRO A 122 -19.22 -13.02 7.51
C PRO A 122 -19.46 -11.52 7.36
N GLU A 123 -20.50 -11.00 8.01
CA GLU A 123 -20.92 -9.61 7.87
C GLU A 123 -19.79 -8.61 8.16
N THR A 124 -18.90 -8.93 9.10
CA THR A 124 -17.71 -8.14 9.41
C THR A 124 -16.74 -8.04 8.24
N GLU A 125 -16.46 -9.15 7.57
CA GLU A 125 -15.55 -9.21 6.41
C GLU A 125 -16.18 -8.59 5.18
N LYS A 126 -17.48 -8.81 4.97
CA LYS A 126 -18.24 -8.18 3.89
C LYS A 126 -18.23 -6.66 4.02
N ASN A 127 -18.55 -6.14 5.21
CA ASN A 127 -18.52 -4.71 5.49
C ASN A 127 -17.12 -4.11 5.38
N TYR A 128 -16.08 -4.87 5.72
CA TYR A 128 -14.70 -4.45 5.47
C TYR A 128 -14.42 -4.25 3.97
N ASN A 129 -14.79 -5.22 3.13
CA ASN A 129 -14.61 -5.10 1.67
C ASN A 129 -15.42 -3.93 1.06
N LEU A 130 -16.66 -3.73 1.53
CA LEU A 130 -17.49 -2.59 1.14
C LEU A 130 -16.89 -1.25 1.57
N GLN A 131 -16.34 -1.18 2.80
CA GLN A 131 -15.69 0.02 3.30
C GLN A 131 -14.44 0.35 2.50
N MET A 132 -13.58 -0.64 2.22
CA MET A 132 -12.38 -0.45 1.39
C MET A 132 -12.72 0.05 -0.01
N SER A 133 -13.78 -0.50 -0.62
CA SER A 133 -14.27 -0.06 -1.93
C SER A 133 -14.86 1.36 -1.87
N THR A 134 -15.57 1.69 -0.80
CA THR A 134 -16.11 3.04 -0.56
C THR A 134 -14.98 4.06 -0.44
N GLU A 135 -13.97 3.79 0.37
CA GLU A 135 -12.84 4.71 0.54
C GLU A 135 -12.04 4.87 -0.75
N THR A 136 -11.90 3.81 -1.55
CA THR A 136 -11.26 3.90 -2.87
C THR A 136 -12.01 4.86 -3.80
N LEU A 137 -13.33 4.72 -3.90
CA LEU A 137 -14.16 5.61 -4.72
C LEU A 137 -14.18 7.05 -4.19
N LYS A 138 -14.29 7.24 -2.87
CA LYS A 138 -14.22 8.58 -2.27
C LYS A 138 -12.87 9.24 -2.50
N THR A 139 -11.78 8.48 -2.43
CA THR A 139 -10.43 8.99 -2.72
C THR A 139 -10.32 9.46 -4.17
N LEU A 140 -10.87 8.70 -5.12
CA LEU A 140 -10.92 9.12 -6.52
C LEU A 140 -11.67 10.44 -6.71
N LEU A 141 -12.83 10.59 -6.05
CA LEU A 141 -13.60 11.85 -6.09
C LEU A 141 -12.82 13.01 -5.42
N ALA A 142 -12.18 12.78 -4.28
CA ALA A 142 -11.36 13.78 -3.59
C ALA A 142 -10.15 14.23 -4.41
N LEU A 143 -9.62 13.35 -5.27
CA LEU A 143 -8.57 13.66 -6.24
C LEU A 143 -9.07 14.46 -7.46
N GLY A 144 -10.37 14.79 -7.51
CA GLY A 144 -10.99 15.53 -8.61
C GLY A 144 -11.35 14.67 -9.82
N CYS A 145 -11.42 13.33 -9.68
CA CYS A 145 -11.80 12.47 -10.78
C CYS A 145 -13.31 12.53 -11.03
N HIS A 146 -13.69 12.68 -12.29
CA HIS A 146 -15.07 12.45 -12.71
C HIS A 146 -15.26 10.98 -13.08
N ILE A 147 -16.02 10.26 -12.26
CA ILE A 147 -16.45 8.88 -12.57
C ILE A 147 -17.82 8.96 -13.22
N ALA A 148 -17.97 8.40 -14.42
CA ALA A 148 -19.21 8.41 -15.19
C ALA A 148 -19.46 7.04 -15.80
N HIS A 149 -20.74 6.69 -15.93
CA HIS A 149 -21.15 5.47 -16.62
C HIS A 149 -21.27 5.75 -18.12
N VAL A 150 -20.20 5.44 -18.88
CA VAL A 150 -20.11 5.81 -20.30
C VAL A 150 -20.85 4.82 -21.22
N ASN A 151 -20.88 3.52 -20.86
CA ASN A 151 -21.59 2.50 -21.62
C ASN A 151 -22.33 1.53 -20.67
N PRO A 152 -23.63 1.77 -20.41
CA PRO A 152 -24.43 0.89 -19.54
C PRO A 152 -24.57 -0.55 -20.02
N ALA A 153 -24.52 -0.78 -21.33
CA ALA A 153 -24.62 -2.13 -21.89
C ALA A 153 -23.35 -2.95 -21.66
N ALA A 154 -22.21 -2.31 -21.37
CA ALA A 154 -20.95 -3.01 -21.16
C ALA A 154 -20.97 -3.97 -19.97
N GLU A 155 -21.86 -3.78 -18.98
CA GLU A 155 -22.02 -4.71 -17.85
C GLU A 155 -22.49 -6.09 -18.33
N GLU A 156 -23.30 -6.17 -19.40
CA GLU A 156 -23.80 -7.44 -19.95
C GLU A 156 -22.72 -8.20 -20.73
N ASP A 157 -21.75 -7.49 -21.29
CA ASP A 157 -20.61 -8.04 -22.03
C ASP A 157 -19.44 -8.47 -21.12
N LEU A 158 -19.52 -8.21 -19.82
CA LEU A 158 -18.47 -8.56 -18.86
C LEU A 158 -18.26 -10.07 -18.79
N LYS A 159 -17.07 -10.50 -19.22
CA LYS A 159 -16.64 -11.89 -19.12
C LYS A 159 -15.98 -12.15 -17.78
N LYS A 160 -16.14 -13.37 -17.27
CA LYS A 160 -15.40 -13.87 -16.09
C LYS A 160 -14.24 -14.75 -16.54
N VAL A 161 -13.14 -14.71 -15.79
CA VAL A 161 -11.99 -15.58 -16.03
C VAL A 161 -12.40 -17.05 -15.87
N LYS A 162 -12.13 -17.86 -16.90
CA LYS A 162 -12.43 -19.30 -16.87
C LYS A 162 -11.34 -20.07 -16.14
N LEU A 163 -11.47 -20.21 -14.81
CA LEU A 163 -10.52 -20.98 -14.02
C LEU A 163 -10.73 -22.51 -14.18
N PRO A 164 -9.66 -23.33 -14.09
CA PRO A 164 -9.76 -24.79 -14.11
C PRO A 164 -10.42 -25.38 -12.83
N LYS A 165 -10.74 -26.68 -12.85
CA LYS A 165 -11.47 -27.36 -11.74
C LYS A 165 -10.70 -27.38 -10.42
N ASN A 166 -9.37 -27.29 -10.45
CA ASN A 166 -8.52 -27.23 -9.25
C ASN A 166 -8.73 -25.96 -8.41
N TYR A 167 -9.39 -24.92 -8.95
CA TYR A 167 -9.81 -23.74 -8.17
C TYR A 167 -11.11 -23.94 -7.38
N MET A 168 -11.79 -25.07 -7.57
CA MET A 168 -13.02 -25.37 -6.85
C MET A 168 -12.69 -25.85 -5.43
N MET A 169 -13.23 -25.14 -4.45
CA MET A 169 -13.11 -25.48 -3.04
C MET A 169 -14.11 -26.56 -2.63
N SER A 170 -13.90 -27.16 -1.46
CA SER A 170 -14.76 -28.23 -0.90
C SER A 170 -16.20 -27.78 -0.60
N ASN A 171 -16.43 -26.48 -0.44
CA ASN A 171 -17.75 -25.86 -0.26
C ASN A 171 -18.41 -25.44 -1.59
N GLY A 172 -17.82 -25.79 -2.74
CA GLY A 172 -18.31 -25.41 -4.06
C GLY A 172 -17.94 -24.01 -4.52
N TYR A 173 -17.28 -23.20 -3.68
CA TYR A 173 -16.79 -21.88 -4.09
C TYR A 173 -15.66 -22.03 -5.12
N LYS A 174 -15.76 -21.27 -6.20
CA LYS A 174 -14.72 -21.15 -7.21
C LYS A 174 -14.67 -19.70 -7.64
N PRO A 175 -13.55 -18.99 -7.44
CA PRO A 175 -13.47 -17.60 -7.82
C PRO A 175 -13.75 -17.40 -9.31
N ALA A 176 -14.38 -16.29 -9.64
CA ALA A 176 -14.70 -15.91 -11.01
C ALA A 176 -14.57 -14.38 -11.16
N PRO A 177 -13.34 -13.84 -11.03
CA PRO A 177 -13.10 -12.41 -11.24
C PRO A 177 -13.40 -12.01 -12.69
N LEU A 178 -13.64 -10.72 -12.90
CA LEU A 178 -13.84 -10.15 -14.23
C LEU A 178 -12.56 -10.27 -15.07
N ASP A 179 -12.73 -10.66 -16.34
CA ASP A 179 -11.66 -10.64 -17.33
C ASP A 179 -11.55 -9.23 -17.92
N LEU A 180 -10.51 -8.51 -17.48
CA LEU A 180 -10.23 -7.14 -17.88
C LEU A 180 -9.01 -7.05 -18.82
N SER A 181 -8.59 -8.17 -19.44
CA SER A 181 -7.39 -8.22 -20.29
C SER A 181 -7.47 -7.28 -21.50
N ASP A 182 -8.67 -7.01 -22.01
CA ASP A 182 -8.93 -6.07 -23.12
C ASP A 182 -8.99 -4.60 -22.67
N VAL A 183 -9.07 -4.32 -21.37
CA VAL A 183 -9.17 -2.96 -20.81
C VAL A 183 -7.77 -2.47 -20.44
N LYS A 184 -7.32 -1.40 -21.10
CA LYS A 184 -6.03 -0.76 -20.83
C LYS A 184 -6.24 0.59 -20.15
N LEU A 185 -5.51 0.82 -19.07
CA LEU A 185 -5.47 2.12 -18.41
C LEU A 185 -4.73 3.12 -19.30
N LEU A 186 -5.28 4.34 -19.36
CA LEU A 186 -4.65 5.48 -20.02
C LEU A 186 -3.51 6.02 -19.13
N PRO A 187 -2.50 6.70 -19.70
CA PRO A 187 -1.40 7.27 -18.92
C PRO A 187 -1.83 8.15 -17.74
N PRO A 188 -2.88 9.00 -17.84
CA PRO A 188 -3.39 9.74 -16.67
C PRO A 188 -3.98 8.84 -15.58
N GLN A 189 -4.58 7.69 -15.94
CA GLN A 189 -5.13 6.73 -14.98
C GLN A 189 -4.01 5.97 -14.24
N GLU A 190 -2.89 5.70 -14.90
CA GLU A 190 -1.71 5.12 -14.24
C GLU A 190 -1.13 6.05 -13.15
N VAL A 191 -1.19 7.37 -13.36
CA VAL A 191 -0.84 8.34 -12.32
C VAL A 191 -1.83 8.27 -11.15
N LEU A 192 -3.12 8.04 -11.41
CA LEU A 192 -4.11 7.85 -10.34
C LEU A 192 -3.85 6.57 -9.54
N VAL A 193 -3.42 5.49 -10.19
CA VAL A 193 -3.02 4.25 -9.50
C VAL A 193 -1.89 4.53 -8.50
N ASP A 194 -0.88 5.30 -8.89
CA ASP A 194 0.24 5.66 -8.00
C ASP A 194 -0.24 6.55 -6.82
N LYS A 195 -1.13 7.51 -7.07
CA LYS A 195 -1.74 8.33 -6.01
C LYS A 195 -2.61 7.52 -5.04
N LEU A 196 -3.37 6.55 -5.54
CA LEU A 196 -4.14 5.63 -4.69
C LEU A 196 -3.21 4.75 -3.85
N ALA A 197 -2.11 4.28 -4.44
CA ALA A 197 -1.10 3.47 -3.74
C ALA A 197 -0.40 4.27 -2.63
N GLU A 198 -0.08 5.53 -2.91
CA GLU A 198 0.44 6.47 -1.92
C GLU A 198 -0.57 6.75 -0.80
N ASN A 199 -1.84 6.98 -1.14
CA ASN A 199 -2.88 7.21 -0.14
C ASN A 199 -3.05 5.98 0.77
N ALA A 200 -3.12 4.78 0.20
CA ALA A 200 -3.20 3.54 0.96
C ALA A 200 -2.00 3.37 1.92
N HIS A 201 -0.80 3.72 1.44
CA HIS A 201 0.40 3.73 2.28
C HIS A 201 0.30 4.75 3.42
N ASN A 202 -0.20 5.95 3.15
CA ASN A 202 -0.37 6.99 4.16
C ASN A 202 -1.41 6.59 5.22
N VAL A 203 -2.53 5.97 4.82
CA VAL A 203 -3.53 5.43 5.77
C VAL A 203 -2.89 4.38 6.67
N TRP A 204 -2.19 3.40 6.08
CA TRP A 204 -1.47 2.38 6.82
C TRP A 204 -0.44 2.98 7.78
N ALA A 205 0.36 3.94 7.31
CA ALA A 205 1.39 4.57 8.12
C ALA A 205 0.78 5.36 9.28
N LYS A 206 -0.31 6.09 9.06
CA LYS A 206 -1.02 6.85 10.09
C LYS A 206 -1.53 5.92 11.21
N ASP A 207 -2.14 4.80 10.84
CA ASP A 207 -2.64 3.83 11.81
C ASP A 207 -1.51 3.16 12.61
N ARG A 208 -0.41 2.83 11.93
CA ARG A 208 0.78 2.25 12.59
C ARG A 208 1.42 3.23 13.56
N ILE A 209 1.60 4.49 13.16
CA ILE A 209 2.16 5.53 14.04
C ILE A 209 1.23 5.74 15.25
N LYS A 210 -0.10 5.77 15.06
CA LYS A 210 -1.08 5.85 16.15
C LYS A 210 -0.97 4.66 17.13
N GLN A 211 -0.59 3.48 16.65
CA GLN A 211 -0.34 2.28 17.46
C GLN A 211 1.06 2.26 18.13
N GLY A 212 1.84 3.34 17.97
CA GLY A 212 3.18 3.50 18.52
C GLY A 212 4.29 2.88 17.68
N TRP A 213 4.04 2.58 16.40
CA TRP A 213 5.10 2.11 15.51
C TRP A 213 5.98 3.25 15.05
N THR A 214 7.29 3.00 14.97
CA THR A 214 8.29 3.97 14.54
C THR A 214 9.13 3.44 13.39
N TYR A 215 9.87 4.33 12.73
CA TYR A 215 10.82 3.94 11.71
C TYR A 215 11.95 3.07 12.30
N GLY A 216 12.43 2.12 11.51
CA GLY A 216 13.67 1.41 11.75
C GLY A 216 14.15 0.71 10.50
N ILE A 217 15.47 0.60 10.31
CA ILE A 217 16.07 -0.01 9.10
C ILE A 217 15.63 -1.46 8.89
N GLN A 218 15.25 -2.15 9.96
CA GLN A 218 14.75 -3.51 9.94
C GLN A 218 13.41 -3.60 10.67
N GLN A 219 12.61 -4.61 10.31
CA GLN A 219 11.36 -4.88 11.01
C GLN A 219 11.66 -5.47 12.39
N ASP A 220 11.11 -4.85 13.43
CA ASP A 220 11.24 -5.30 14.81
C ASP A 220 9.86 -5.26 15.46
N LEU A 221 9.24 -6.43 15.65
CA LEU A 221 7.90 -6.54 16.21
C LEU A 221 7.88 -6.19 17.71
N LYS A 222 8.97 -6.46 18.44
CA LYS A 222 9.07 -6.23 19.88
C LYS A 222 9.13 -4.74 20.19
N ASN A 223 9.92 -4.01 19.41
CA ASN A 223 10.07 -2.55 19.57
C ASN A 223 9.15 -1.75 18.65
N LYS A 224 8.22 -2.41 17.94
CA LYS A 224 7.28 -1.81 16.98
C LYS A 224 7.97 -0.94 15.93
N ARG A 225 8.95 -1.49 15.21
CA ARG A 225 9.69 -0.76 14.17
C ARG A 225 9.46 -1.35 12.80
N ASN A 226 9.35 -0.47 11.80
CA ASN A 226 9.10 -0.88 10.43
C ASN A 226 9.89 -0.04 9.42
N PRO A 227 10.62 -0.65 8.48
CA PRO A 227 11.40 0.07 7.47
C PRO A 227 10.56 0.80 6.45
N ARG A 228 9.28 0.45 6.34
CA ARG A 228 8.33 1.10 5.43
C ARG A 228 7.69 2.34 6.04
N LEU A 229 7.93 2.69 7.31
CA LEU A 229 7.44 3.93 7.92
C LEU A 229 8.26 5.14 7.47
N VAL A 230 8.21 5.40 6.17
CA VAL A 230 8.83 6.52 5.45
C VAL A 230 7.85 7.03 4.39
N PRO A 231 8.05 8.26 3.86
CA PRO A 231 7.27 8.75 2.73
C PRO A 231 7.23 7.75 1.57
N TYR A 232 6.07 7.64 0.89
CA TYR A 232 5.88 6.69 -0.21
C TYR A 232 6.99 6.80 -1.28
N ALA A 233 7.42 8.02 -1.60
CA ALA A 233 8.51 8.29 -2.54
C ALA A 233 9.83 7.58 -2.19
N LEU A 234 10.12 7.37 -0.89
CA LEU A 234 11.34 6.73 -0.39
C LEU A 234 11.25 5.20 -0.32
N LEU A 235 10.08 4.61 -0.54
CA LEU A 235 9.94 3.16 -0.63
C LEU A 235 10.74 2.60 -1.80
N ASP A 236 11.15 1.34 -1.66
CA ASP A 236 11.76 0.60 -2.76
C ASP A 236 10.74 0.28 -3.86
N GLU A 237 11.21 0.16 -5.10
CA GLU A 237 10.33 -0.05 -6.25
C GLU A 237 9.58 -1.39 -6.21
N ARG A 238 10.09 -2.39 -5.50
CA ARG A 238 9.39 -3.67 -5.34
C ARG A 238 8.17 -3.50 -4.43
N THR A 239 8.29 -2.78 -3.32
CA THR A 239 7.16 -2.45 -2.44
C THR A 239 6.14 -1.57 -3.16
N LYS A 240 6.59 -0.51 -3.85
CA LYS A 240 5.68 0.34 -4.64
C LYS A 240 4.95 -0.43 -5.72
N LYS A 241 5.65 -1.28 -6.47
CA LYS A 241 5.06 -2.14 -7.49
C LYS A 241 3.99 -3.04 -6.89
N SER A 242 4.25 -3.68 -5.74
CA SER A 242 3.24 -4.50 -5.06
C SER A 242 2.00 -3.70 -4.66
N ASN A 243 2.15 -2.45 -4.22
CA ASN A 243 1.01 -1.60 -3.87
C ASN A 243 0.22 -1.20 -5.13
N ARG A 244 0.90 -0.86 -6.23
CA ARG A 244 0.26 -0.57 -7.52
C ARG A 244 -0.47 -1.78 -8.09
N ASP A 245 0.15 -2.94 -8.06
CA ASP A 245 -0.43 -4.19 -8.56
C ASP A 245 -1.67 -4.62 -7.76
N SER A 246 -1.80 -4.21 -6.49
CA SER A 246 -3.02 -4.43 -5.70
C SER A 246 -4.19 -3.50 -6.04
N LEU A 247 -3.94 -2.44 -6.82
CA LEU A 247 -4.91 -1.42 -7.22
C LEU A 247 -5.23 -1.46 -8.73
N ARG A 248 -4.53 -2.29 -9.49
CA ARG A 248 -4.78 -2.56 -10.91
C ARG A 248 -5.72 -3.74 -11.05
#